data_AF-A0A521X325-F1
#
_entry.id   AF-A0A521X325-F1
#
_cell.length_a   1.000
_cell.length_b   1.000
_cell.length_c   1.000
_cell.angle_alpha   90.00
_cell.angle_beta   90.00
_cell.angle_gamma   90.00
#
_symmetry.space_group_name_H-M   'P 1'
#
loop_
_entity.id
_entity.type
_entity.pdbx_description
1 polymer ?
#
loop_
_entity_poly.entity_id
_entity_poly.type
_entity_poly.pdbx_seq_one_letter_code
_entity_poly.pdbx_strand_id
1 'polypeptide(L)'
;MENSKHIAGLIGPSLIAITISEALNVHIWAANIAPAIHLNGTLLFVAGLSIVRAHNHWIRGWPVIVTLVGWFAILAGLLRMFVPELYLQSVQNASAGMLIASIMIVCVIGIYLTFKAYGREDS
;
A
#
# COMPACT_ATOMS: atom_id res chain seq x y z
N MET A 1 12.54 -1.23 17.73
CA MET A 1 12.47 -2.49 16.94
C MET A 1 11.14 -3.19 17.13
N GLU A 2 10.62 -3.29 18.36
CA GLU A 2 9.31 -3.88 18.64
C GLU A 2 8.15 -3.21 17.89
N ASN A 3 8.01 -1.88 17.99
CA ASN A 3 6.97 -1.14 17.24
C ASN A 3 7.05 -1.36 15.73
N SER A 4 8.27 -1.41 15.16
CA SER A 4 8.47 -1.69 13.74
C SER A 4 7.91 -3.05 13.34
N LYS A 5 8.09 -4.08 14.18
CA LYS A 5 7.57 -5.44 13.95
C LYS A 5 6.06 -5.51 14.07
N HIS A 6 5.47 -4.86 15.07
CA HIS A 6 4.01 -4.77 15.21
C HIS A 6 3.36 -4.11 13.98
N ILE A 7 3.91 -2.98 13.53
CA ILE A 7 3.36 -2.24 12.39
C ILE A 7 3.57 -3.02 11.08
N ALA A 8 4.74 -3.62 10.88
CA ALA A 8 4.98 -4.48 9.71
C ALA A 8 4.14 -5.76 9.72
N GLY A 9 3.85 -6.32 10.90
CA GLY A 9 2.96 -7.47 11.07
C GLY A 9 1.50 -7.16 10.75
N LEU A 10 1.10 -5.89 10.84
CA LEU A 10 -0.20 -5.43 10.33
C LEU A 10 -0.13 -5.16 8.82
N ILE A 11 0.83 -4.32 8.38
CA ILE A 11 0.92 -3.85 7.00
C ILE A 11 1.16 -5.01 6.02
N GLY A 12 2.09 -5.91 6.33
CA GLY A 12 2.50 -6.99 5.45
C GLY A 12 1.32 -7.89 5.01
N PRO A 13 0.61 -8.53 5.94
CA PRO A 13 -0.57 -9.33 5.65
C PRO A 13 -1.70 -8.53 4.99
N SER A 14 -1.91 -7.28 5.40
CA SER A 14 -2.92 -6.41 4.76
C SER A 14 -2.60 -6.16 3.28
N LEU A 15 -1.35 -5.85 2.94
CA LEU A 15 -0.93 -5.65 1.55
C LEU A 15 -1.11 -6.92 0.71
N ILE A 16 -0.77 -8.09 1.27
CA ILE A 16 -0.99 -9.38 0.61
C ILE A 16 -2.48 -9.60 0.34
N ALA A 17 -3.33 -9.43 1.35
CA ALA A 17 -4.78 -9.62 1.20
C ALA A 17 -5.39 -8.66 0.15
N ILE A 18 -4.98 -7.39 0.15
CA ILE A 18 -5.42 -6.39 -0.83
C ILE A 18 -4.99 -6.82 -2.24
N THR A 19 -3.71 -7.12 -2.45
CA THR A 19 -3.19 -7.48 -3.78
C THR A 19 -3.80 -8.76 -4.35
N ILE A 20 -4.05 -9.78 -3.51
CA ILE A 20 -4.78 -10.98 -3.93
C ILE A 20 -6.22 -10.65 -4.30
N SER A 21 -6.90 -9.83 -3.49
CA SER A 21 -8.27 -9.40 -3.80
C SER A 21 -8.33 -8.62 -5.12
N GLU A 22 -7.39 -7.72 -5.37
CA GLU A 22 -7.30 -6.95 -6.60
C GLU A 22 -7.02 -7.84 -7.82
N ALA A 23 -6.13 -8.82 -7.68
CA ALA A 23 -5.82 -9.78 -8.75
C ALA A 23 -7.04 -10.63 -9.13
N LEU A 24 -7.80 -11.11 -8.14
CA LEU A 24 -9.00 -11.91 -8.37
C LEU A 24 -10.16 -11.08 -8.94
N ASN A 25 -10.23 -9.80 -8.57
CA ASN A 25 -11.34 -8.92 -8.93
C ASN A 25 -10.96 -7.86 -9.95
N VAL A 26 -9.96 -8.09 -10.82
CA VAL A 26 -9.45 -7.07 -11.75
C VAL A 26 -10.56 -6.42 -12.60
N HIS A 27 -11.62 -7.16 -12.91
CA HIS A 27 -12.77 -6.71 -13.69
C HIS A 27 -13.56 -5.56 -13.03
N ILE A 28 -13.56 -5.44 -11.69
CA ILE A 28 -14.29 -4.34 -11.00
C ILE A 28 -13.63 -2.98 -11.26
N TRP A 29 -12.35 -2.97 -11.63
CA TRP A 29 -11.61 -1.74 -11.84
C TRP A 29 -12.08 -0.97 -13.08
N ALA A 30 -12.65 -1.66 -14.07
CA ALA A 30 -13.24 -1.04 -15.25
C ALA A 30 -14.48 -0.20 -14.93
N ALA A 31 -15.16 -0.48 -13.81
CA ALA A 31 -16.36 0.21 -13.35
C ALA A 31 -16.08 1.26 -12.26
N ASN A 32 -14.82 1.63 -12.03
CA ASN A 32 -14.49 2.63 -11.01
C ASN A 32 -15.12 3.99 -11.33
N ILE A 33 -15.65 4.62 -10.28
CA ILE A 33 -16.24 5.96 -10.32
C ILE A 33 -15.38 6.91 -9.48
N ALA A 34 -15.33 8.19 -9.85
CA ALA A 34 -14.55 9.21 -9.13
C ALA A 34 -14.82 9.26 -7.60
N PRO A 35 -16.08 9.13 -7.12
CA PRO A 35 -16.35 9.06 -5.68
C PRO A 35 -15.71 7.86 -4.97
N ALA A 36 -15.64 6.70 -5.63
CA ALA A 36 -15.02 5.50 -5.06
C ALA A 36 -13.50 5.68 -4.96
N ILE A 37 -12.87 6.30 -5.97
CA ILE A 37 -11.44 6.65 -5.95
C ILE A 37 -11.13 7.66 -4.85
N HIS A 38 -11.97 8.68 -4.67
CA HIS A 38 -11.81 9.66 -3.59
C HIS A 38 -11.91 9.01 -2.20
N LEU A 39 -12.90 8.13 -1.99
CA LEU A 39 -13.07 7.39 -0.74
C LEU A 39 -11.87 6.48 -0.47
N ASN A 40 -11.43 5.72 -1.47
CA ASN A 40 -10.24 4.88 -1.38
C ASN A 40 -8.99 5.70 -1.06
N GLY A 41 -8.81 6.85 -1.71
CA GLY A 41 -7.74 7.80 -1.44
C GLY A 41 -7.75 8.33 -0.01
N THR A 42 -8.92 8.64 0.53
CA THR A 42 -9.10 9.11 1.92
C THR A 42 -8.68 8.03 2.91
N LEU A 43 -9.14 6.78 2.73
CA LEU A 43 -8.75 5.66 3.58
C LEU A 43 -7.24 5.40 3.52
N LEU A 44 -6.66 5.43 2.31
CA LEU A 44 -5.24 5.24 2.10
C LEU A 44 -4.40 6.35 2.75
N PHE A 45 -4.87 7.60 2.67
CA PHE A 45 -4.24 8.75 3.33
C PHE A 45 -4.24 8.60 4.85
N VAL A 46 -5.40 8.28 5.46
CA VAL A 46 -5.51 8.08 6.91
C VAL A 46 -4.63 6.92 7.37
N ALA A 47 -4.61 5.81 6.63
CA ALA A 47 -3.75 4.67 6.91
C ALA A 47 -2.26 5.08 6.84
N GLY A 48 -1.84 5.76 5.78
CA GLY A 48 -0.47 6.25 5.61
C GLY A 48 -0.05 7.20 6.72
N LEU A 49 -0.93 8.15 7.08
CA LEU A 49 -0.68 9.09 8.17
C LEU A 49 -0.55 8.39 9.52
N SER A 50 -1.36 7.36 9.78
CA SER A 50 -1.28 6.54 10.99
C SER A 50 0.05 5.79 11.06
N ILE A 51 0.50 5.22 9.94
CA ILE A 51 1.79 4.52 9.85
C ILE A 51 2.95 5.49 10.11
N VAL A 52 2.99 6.64 9.43
CA VAL A 52 4.06 7.63 9.62
C VAL A 52 4.04 8.19 11.05
N ARG A 53 2.87 8.44 11.65
CA ARG A 53 2.82 8.88 13.05
C ARG A 53 3.32 7.83 14.03
N ALA A 54 2.99 6.56 13.80
CA ALA A 54 3.42 5.48 14.69
C ALA A 54 4.87 5.05 14.44
N HIS A 55 5.38 5.24 13.22
CA HIS A 55 6.69 4.79 12.79
C HIS A 55 7.26 5.67 11.67
N ASN A 56 7.99 6.72 12.05
CA ASN A 56 8.77 7.57 11.14
C ASN A 56 10.26 7.49 11.51
N HIS A 57 10.83 6.30 11.37
CA HIS A 57 12.23 6.04 11.69
C HIS A 57 13.05 5.81 10.43
N TRP A 58 13.87 6.80 10.09
CA TRP A 58 14.83 6.75 8.98
C TRP A 58 16.13 6.05 9.38
N ILE A 59 16.01 4.87 9.97
CA ILE A 59 17.15 4.05 10.40
C ILE A 59 17.54 3.13 9.24
N ARG A 60 18.85 2.98 8.98
CA ARG A 60 19.36 2.02 8.00
C ARG A 60 18.94 0.60 8.39
N GLY A 61 18.16 -0.06 7.53
CA GLY A 61 17.64 -1.40 7.75
C GLY A 61 16.24 -1.58 7.16
N TRP A 62 15.62 -2.73 7.42
CA TRP A 62 14.27 -3.02 6.93
C TRP A 62 13.15 -2.09 7.46
N PRO A 63 13.24 -1.45 8.65
CA PRO A 63 12.18 -0.54 9.13
C PRO A 63 12.01 0.72 8.26
N VAL A 64 12.99 1.06 7.41
CA VAL A 64 12.84 2.18 6.46
C VAL A 64 11.74 1.88 5.44
N ILE A 65 11.54 0.61 5.08
CA ILE A 65 10.51 0.19 4.11
C ILE A 65 9.12 0.49 4.67
N VAL A 66 8.90 0.28 5.97
CA VAL A 66 7.64 0.64 6.64
C VAL A 66 7.38 2.15 6.54
N THR A 67 8.42 2.95 6.79
CA THR A 67 8.33 4.42 6.68
C THR A 67 8.03 4.84 5.23
N LEU A 68 8.69 4.23 4.24
CA LEU A 68 8.44 4.47 2.82
C LEU A 68 7.02 4.08 2.40
N VAL A 69 6.50 2.96 2.88
CA VAL A 69 5.10 2.54 2.63
C VAL A 69 4.12 3.54 3.22
N GLY A 70 4.36 4.01 4.45
CA GLY A 70 3.55 5.05 5.08
C GLY A 70 3.51 6.35 4.25
N TRP A 71 4.68 6.85 3.85
CA TRP A 71 4.77 8.04 3.00
C TRP A 71 4.16 7.85 1.61
N PHE A 72 4.37 6.69 0.98
CA PHE A 72 3.75 6.36 -0.29
C PHE A 72 2.22 6.35 -0.17
N ALA A 73 1.66 5.75 0.87
CA ALA A 73 0.23 5.74 1.13
C ALA A 73 -0.33 7.15 1.35
N ILE A 74 0.39 8.04 2.04
CA ILE A 74 0.02 9.46 2.17
C ILE A 74 -0.04 10.12 0.79
N LEU A 75 1.04 10.05 0.01
CA LEU A 75 1.11 10.72 -1.29
C LEU A 75 0.08 10.17 -2.28
N ALA A 76 -0.03 8.85 -2.35
CA ALA A 76 -0.97 8.18 -3.25
C ALA A 76 -2.44 8.39 -2.80
N GLY A 77 -2.68 8.54 -1.50
CA GLY A 77 -3.99 8.91 -0.95
C GLY A 77 -4.37 10.35 -1.29
N LEU A 78 -3.44 11.29 -1.11
CA LEU A 78 -3.63 12.70 -1.49
C LEU A 78 -3.92 12.86 -2.98
N LEU A 79 -3.15 12.20 -3.85
CA LEU A 79 -3.39 12.25 -5.31
C LEU A 79 -4.79 11.77 -5.68
N ARG A 80 -5.24 10.65 -5.10
CA ARG A 80 -6.60 10.13 -5.32
C ARG A 80 -7.70 11.02 -4.73
N MET A 81 -7.40 11.73 -3.65
CA MET A 81 -8.36 12.59 -2.96
C MET A 81 -8.56 13.94 -3.67
N PHE A 82 -7.46 14.59 -4.08
CA PHE A 82 -7.48 15.93 -4.69
C PHE A 82 -7.63 15.92 -6.20
N VAL A 83 -7.27 14.81 -6.86
CA VAL A 83 -7.33 14.71 -8.32
C VAL A 83 -7.88 13.34 -8.78
N PRO A 84 -9.09 12.96 -8.33
CA PRO A 84 -9.66 11.63 -8.59
C PRO A 84 -9.88 11.36 -10.08
N GLU A 85 -10.23 12.37 -10.89
CA GLU A 85 -10.50 12.20 -12.32
C GLU A 85 -9.23 11.88 -13.11
N LEU A 86 -8.11 12.55 -12.81
CA LEU A 86 -6.82 12.24 -13.46
C LEU A 86 -6.33 10.85 -13.08
N TYR A 87 -6.56 10.43 -11.84
CA TYR A 87 -6.23 9.08 -11.40
C TYR A 87 -7.11 8.03 -12.10
N LEU A 88 -8.42 8.29 -12.22
CA LEU A 88 -9.36 7.43 -12.93
C LEU A 88 -8.93 7.22 -14.39
N GLN A 89 -8.62 8.30 -15.10
CA GLN A 89 -8.13 8.23 -16.48
C GLN A 89 -6.83 7.43 -16.57
N SER A 90 -5.92 7.59 -15.61
CA SER A 90 -4.65 6.84 -15.57
C SER A 90 -4.88 5.34 -15.41
N VAL A 91 -5.84 4.94 -14.56
CA VAL A 91 -6.21 3.52 -14.37
C VAL A 91 -6.91 2.95 -15.61
N GLN A 92 -7.80 3.73 -16.25
CA GLN A 92 -8.51 3.31 -17.46
C GLN A 92 -7.57 3.14 -18.67
N ASN A 93 -6.52 3.97 -18.75
CA ASN A 93 -5.52 3.91 -19.82
C ASN A 93 -4.35 2.97 -19.50
N ALA A 94 -4.27 2.41 -18.28
CA ALA A 94 -3.21 1.50 -17.89
C ALA A 94 -3.36 0.16 -18.62
N SER A 95 -2.25 -0.36 -19.15
CA SER A 95 -2.24 -1.71 -19.71
C SER A 95 -2.39 -2.75 -18.59
N ALA A 96 -3.00 -3.90 -18.90
CA ALA A 96 -3.11 -5.01 -17.96
C ALA A 96 -1.74 -5.41 -17.37
N GLY A 97 -0.67 -5.35 -18.19
CA GLY A 97 0.70 -5.59 -17.73
C GLY A 97 1.18 -4.60 -16.67
N MET A 98 0.85 -3.31 -16.79
CA MET A 98 1.21 -2.28 -15.81
C MET A 98 0.43 -2.47 -14.49
N LEU A 99 -0.84 -2.85 -14.56
CA LEU A 99 -1.66 -3.17 -13.39
C LEU A 99 -1.11 -4.39 -12.65
N ILE A 100 -0.83 -5.48 -13.38
CA ILE A 100 -0.25 -6.71 -12.81
C ILE A 100 1.13 -6.43 -12.20
N ALA A 101 1.98 -5.65 -12.87
CA ALA A 101 3.29 -5.28 -12.34
C ALA A 101 3.16 -4.50 -11.02
N SER A 102 2.20 -3.57 -10.93
CA SER A 102 1.94 -2.80 -9.72
C SER A 102 1.49 -3.71 -8.57
N ILE A 103 0.54 -4.62 -8.83
CA ILE A 103 0.07 -5.62 -7.85
C ILE A 103 1.23 -6.50 -7.37
N MET A 104 2.07 -6.98 -8.29
CA MET A 104 3.23 -7.82 -7.96
C MET A 104 4.25 -7.10 -7.08
N ILE A 105 4.57 -5.83 -7.38
CA ILE A 105 5.48 -5.03 -6.56
C ILE A 105 4.93 -4.88 -5.14
N VAL A 106 3.66 -4.51 -4.99
CA VAL A 106 3.03 -4.35 -3.67
C VAL A 106 2.97 -5.67 -2.92
N CYS A 107 2.68 -6.78 -3.60
CA CYS A 107 2.64 -8.11 -3.01
C CYS A 107 4.03 -8.54 -2.50
N VAL A 108 5.09 -8.34 -3.29
CA VAL A 108 6.47 -8.62 -2.87
C VAL A 108 6.86 -7.81 -1.63
N ILE A 109 6.48 -6.52 -1.57
CA ILE A 109 6.72 -5.67 -0.38
C ILE A 109 5.95 -6.23 0.83
N GLY A 110 4.68 -6.61 0.65
CA GLY A 110 3.85 -7.21 1.70
C GLY A 110 4.44 -8.52 2.24
N ILE A 111 4.87 -9.40 1.34
CA ILE A 111 5.56 -10.67 1.68
C ILE A 111 6.84 -10.38 2.46
N TYR A 112 7.69 -9.47 1.96
CA TYR A 112 8.94 -9.11 2.63
C TYR A 112 8.71 -8.57 4.05
N LEU A 113 7.76 -7.65 4.22
CA LEU A 113 7.42 -7.08 5.52
C LEU A 113 6.84 -8.13 6.47
N THR A 114 6.02 -9.05 5.96
CA THR A 114 5.47 -10.18 6.74
C THR A 114 6.60 -11.08 7.23
N PHE A 115 7.52 -11.49 6.34
CA PHE A 115 8.68 -12.29 6.74
C PHE A 115 9.56 -11.59 7.76
N LYS A 116 9.76 -10.28 7.66
CA LYS A 116 10.55 -9.52 8.66
C LYS A 116 9.83 -9.29 9.98
N ALA A 117 8.50 -9.18 9.97
CA ALA A 117 7.69 -9.03 11.17
C ALA A 117 7.57 -10.32 11.97
N TYR A 118 7.34 -11.45 11.28
CA TYR A 118 7.10 -12.77 11.89
C TYR A 118 8.34 -13.67 11.93
N GLY A 119 9.38 -13.34 11.16
CA GLY A 119 10.67 -14.03 11.23
C GLY A 119 11.31 -13.81 12.61
N ARG A 120 11.67 -14.91 13.27
CA ARG A 120 12.46 -14.86 14.50
C ARG A 120 13.78 -14.18 14.18
N GLU A 121 14.15 -13.17 14.96
CA GLU A 121 15.56 -12.78 15.04
C GLU A 121 16.22 -13.90 15.85
N ASP A 122 16.98 -14.76 15.17
CA ASP A 122 17.90 -15.67 15.84
C ASP A 122 18.79 -14.81 16.74
N SER A 123 18.52 -14.89 18.05
CA SER A 123 19.28 -14.27 19.13
C SER A 123 20.34 -15.26 19.58
#